data_AF-A0A7R9TWH0-F1
#
_entry.id   AF-A0A7R9TWH0-F1
#
_cell.length_a   1.000
_cell.length_b   1.000
_cell.length_c   1.000
_cell.angle_alpha   90.00
_cell.angle_beta   90.00
_cell.angle_gamma   90.00
#
_symmetry.space_group_name_H-M   'P 1'
#
loop_
_entity.id
_entity.type
_entity.pdbx_description
1 polymer ?
#
loop_
_entity_poly.entity_id
_entity_poly.type
_entity_poly.pdbx_seq_one_letter_code
_entity_poly.pdbx_strand_id
1 'polypeptide(L)'
;TTDGPPPLSWNRARDLRAVKRWLGVTSADADPATEIRCATTKRAIAVGYARVLLGDHGPYLELSRASVRWEHMRKVPAGEARFYDEWRVVGGDDDDDDDDGDG
;
A
#
# COMPACT_ATOMS: atom_id res chain seq x y z
N THR A 1 -20.05 -29.19 18.65
CA THR A 1 -18.91 -29.00 17.72
C THR A 1 -18.84 -27.52 17.41
N THR A 2 -18.06 -26.76 18.17
CA THR A 2 -17.88 -25.32 17.96
C THR A 2 -16.61 -25.11 17.15
N ASP A 3 -16.71 -25.34 15.84
CA ASP A 3 -15.64 -25.08 14.89
C ASP A 3 -15.76 -23.62 14.43
N GLY A 4 -15.52 -22.71 15.39
CA GLY A 4 -15.38 -21.29 15.10
C GLY A 4 -13.96 -21.04 14.61
N PRO A 5 -13.74 -20.10 13.65
CA PRO A 5 -12.39 -19.77 13.22
C PRO A 5 -11.55 -19.37 14.45
N PRO A 6 -10.26 -19.76 14.49
CA PRO A 6 -9.40 -19.41 15.61
C PRO A 6 -9.39 -17.88 15.81
N PRO A 7 -9.31 -17.40 17.06
CA PRO A 7 -9.29 -15.97 17.33
C PRO A 7 -8.15 -15.33 16.54
N LEU A 8 -8.47 -14.21 15.90
CA LEU A 8 -7.49 -13.43 15.15
C LEU A 8 -6.35 -13.05 16.10
N SER A 9 -5.10 -13.16 15.64
CA SER A 9 -3.97 -12.59 16.37
C SER A 9 -4.22 -11.10 16.62
N TRP A 10 -3.67 -10.56 17.71
CA TRP A 10 -3.84 -9.15 18.07
C TRP A 10 -3.43 -8.21 16.91
N ASN A 11 -2.36 -8.57 16.18
CA ASN A 11 -1.91 -7.86 14.98
C ASN A 11 -2.98 -7.87 13.87
N ARG A 12 -3.59 -9.03 13.60
CA ARG A 12 -4.63 -9.15 12.58
C ARG A 12 -5.89 -8.36 12.94
N ALA A 13 -6.27 -8.33 14.22
CA ALA A 13 -7.38 -7.52 14.70
C ALA A 13 -7.10 -6.02 14.61
N ARG A 14 -5.87 -5.59 14.95
CA ARG A 14 -5.39 -4.21 14.78
C ARG A 14 -5.45 -3.78 13.32
N ASP A 15 -4.96 -4.61 12.41
CA ASP A 15 -4.91 -4.29 10.98
C ASP A 15 -6.31 -4.20 10.37
N LEU A 16 -7.24 -5.10 10.74
CA LEU A 16 -8.63 -5.01 10.31
C LEU A 16 -9.32 -3.71 10.78
N ARG A 17 -8.99 -3.22 11.98
CA ARG A 17 -9.50 -1.92 12.45
C ARG A 17 -8.96 -0.77 11.58
N ALA A 18 -7.70 -0.84 11.18
CA ALA A 18 -7.11 0.16 10.28
C ALA A 18 -7.78 0.13 8.90
N VAL A 19 -7.96 -1.06 8.32
CA VAL A 19 -8.66 -1.27 7.04
C VAL A 19 -10.07 -0.71 7.09
N LYS A 20 -10.85 -1.06 8.13
CA LYS A 20 -12.19 -0.53 8.32
C LYS A 20 -12.22 0.99 8.46
N ARG A 21 -11.25 1.56 9.18
CA ARG A 21 -11.15 3.01 9.37
C ARG A 21 -10.86 3.76 8.07
N TRP A 22 -9.96 3.23 7.25
CA TRP A 22 -9.42 3.96 6.09
C TRP A 22 -10.12 3.65 4.77
N LEU A 23 -10.57 2.41 4.60
CA LEU A 23 -11.24 1.96 3.37
C LEU A 23 -12.76 1.81 3.56
N GLY A 24 -13.26 1.83 4.79
CA GLY A 24 -14.69 1.61 5.08
C GLY A 24 -15.16 0.17 4.88
N VAL A 25 -14.26 -0.74 4.48
CA VAL A 25 -14.56 -2.15 4.24
C VAL A 25 -14.31 -2.99 5.49
N THR A 26 -15.11 -4.04 5.67
CA THR A 26 -15.00 -4.96 6.82
C THR A 26 -14.35 -6.29 6.46
N SER A 27 -14.12 -6.57 5.18
CA SER A 27 -13.47 -7.78 4.71
C SER A 27 -12.11 -7.49 4.09
N ALA A 28 -11.29 -8.53 4.00
CA ALA A 28 -10.01 -8.51 3.30
C ALA A 28 -10.17 -8.80 1.80
N ASP A 29 -11.40 -8.84 1.30
CA ASP A 29 -11.72 -9.23 -0.07
C ASP A 29 -11.49 -8.10 -1.06
N ALA A 30 -11.40 -8.45 -2.34
CA ALA A 30 -11.25 -7.51 -3.43
C ALA A 30 -12.38 -6.47 -3.45
N ASP A 31 -12.02 -5.22 -3.78
CA ASP A 31 -12.98 -4.22 -4.21
C ASP A 31 -12.41 -3.50 -5.43
N PRO A 32 -13.02 -3.63 -6.63
CA PRO A 32 -12.54 -2.98 -7.85
C PRO A 32 -12.85 -1.48 -7.92
N ALA A 33 -13.74 -0.94 -7.07
CA ALA A 33 -14.20 0.44 -7.15
C ALA A 33 -13.46 1.41 -6.21
N THR A 34 -12.77 0.88 -5.18
CA THR A 34 -12.08 1.70 -4.19
C THR A 34 -10.94 2.51 -4.82
N GLU A 35 -11.03 3.84 -4.75
CA GLU A 35 -9.94 4.72 -5.17
C GLU A 35 -8.89 4.83 -4.06
N ILE A 36 -7.65 4.46 -4.37
CA ILE A 36 -6.54 4.50 -3.42
C ILE A 36 -5.74 5.76 -3.68
N ARG A 37 -5.54 6.58 -2.65
CA ARG A 37 -4.85 7.87 -2.73
C ARG A 37 -3.61 7.88 -1.85
N CYS A 38 -2.57 8.53 -2.34
CA CYS A 38 -1.40 8.86 -1.55
C CYS A 38 -1.79 9.81 -0.41
N ALA A 39 -1.38 9.49 0.83
CA ALA A 39 -1.77 10.28 1.99
C ALA A 39 -1.18 11.70 1.98
N THR A 40 0.04 11.88 1.46
CA THR A 40 0.73 13.17 1.38
C THR A 40 0.23 13.99 0.20
N THR A 41 0.32 13.45 -1.02
CA THR A 41 0.01 14.20 -2.25
C THR A 41 -1.46 14.24 -2.63
N LYS A 42 -2.30 13.40 -2.00
CA LYS A 42 -3.71 13.16 -2.35
C LYS A 42 -3.95 12.64 -3.77
N ARG A 43 -2.89 12.36 -4.55
CA ARG A 43 -2.99 11.79 -5.91
C ARG A 43 -3.55 10.38 -5.83
N ALA A 44 -4.44 10.05 -6.76
CA ALA A 44 -4.90 8.67 -6.95
C ALA A 44 -3.73 7.83 -7.47
N ILE A 45 -3.45 6.71 -6.80
CA ILE A 45 -2.35 5.80 -7.13
C ILE A 45 -2.86 4.50 -7.75
N ALA A 46 -4.10 4.12 -7.45
CA ALA A 46 -4.76 2.98 -8.04
C ALA A 46 -6.29 3.10 -7.93
N VAL A 47 -7.00 2.35 -8.76
CA VAL A 47 -8.45 2.11 -8.62
C VAL A 47 -8.69 0.62 -8.49
N GLY A 48 -9.14 0.23 -7.30
CA GLY A 48 -9.41 -1.14 -6.92
C GLY A 48 -8.19 -1.91 -6.41
N TYR A 49 -8.46 -2.95 -5.61
CA TYR A 49 -7.46 -3.87 -5.06
C TYR A 49 -8.00 -5.31 -5.09
N ALA A 50 -7.09 -6.29 -5.19
CA ALA A 50 -7.41 -7.71 -5.28
C ALA A 50 -7.64 -8.37 -3.91
N ARG A 51 -6.94 -7.90 -2.88
CA ARG A 51 -7.16 -8.31 -1.48
C ARG A 51 -6.40 -7.41 -0.52
N VAL A 52 -6.77 -7.48 0.76
CA VAL A 52 -5.98 -6.96 1.86
C VAL A 52 -5.16 -8.10 2.47
N LEU A 53 -3.85 -7.91 2.57
CA LEU A 53 -2.94 -8.79 3.29
C LEU A 53 -2.71 -8.23 4.70
N LEU A 54 -2.98 -9.04 5.71
CA LEU A 54 -2.85 -8.67 7.13
C LEU A 54 -1.58 -9.33 7.69
N GLY A 55 -0.80 -8.59 8.49
CA GLY A 55 0.50 -9.08 8.96
C GLY A 55 1.06 -8.28 10.12
N ASP A 56 2.31 -8.54 10.47
CA ASP A 56 2.89 -7.93 11.67
C ASP A 56 3.25 -6.44 11.45
N HIS A 57 3.54 -6.07 10.20
CA HIS A 57 3.96 -4.73 9.79
C HIS A 57 2.80 -3.81 9.35
N GLY A 58 1.56 -4.26 9.51
CA GLY A 58 0.36 -3.53 9.09
C GLY A 58 -0.27 -4.10 7.82
N PRO A 59 -1.43 -3.54 7.42
CA PRO A 59 -2.16 -4.02 6.25
C PRO A 59 -1.49 -3.58 4.95
N TYR A 60 -1.40 -4.51 4.00
CA TYR A 60 -0.99 -4.23 2.62
C TYR A 60 -2.16 -4.46 1.67
N LEU A 61 -2.19 -3.70 0.57
CA LEU A 61 -3.11 -3.93 -0.53
C LEU A 61 -2.38 -4.64 -1.66
N GLU A 62 -2.93 -5.76 -2.10
CA GLU A 62 -2.49 -6.39 -3.34
C GLU A 62 -3.21 -5.73 -4.50
N LEU A 63 -2.45 -5.17 -5.45
CA LEU A 63 -2.98 -4.44 -6.60
C LEU A 63 -2.69 -5.20 -7.89
N SER A 64 -3.60 -5.11 -8.86
CA SER A 64 -3.30 -5.54 -10.21
C SER A 64 -2.38 -4.51 -10.89
N ARG A 65 -1.48 -4.93 -11.77
CA ARG A 65 -0.63 -3.99 -12.53
C ARG A 65 -1.47 -2.99 -13.34
N ALA A 66 -2.61 -3.42 -13.85
CA ALA A 66 -3.50 -2.59 -14.67
C ALA A 66 -4.29 -1.55 -13.85
N SER A 67 -4.48 -1.78 -12.54
CA SER A 67 -5.18 -0.82 -11.68
C SER A 67 -4.30 0.31 -11.17
N VAL A 68 -2.98 0.20 -11.31
CA VAL A 68 -2.02 1.22 -10.85
C VAL A 68 -1.87 2.33 -11.89
N ARG A 69 -1.93 3.57 -11.43
CA ARG A 69 -1.65 4.78 -12.22
C ARG A 69 -0.15 5.04 -12.28
N TRP A 70 0.55 4.28 -13.11
CA TRP A 70 2.01 4.33 -13.24
C TRP A 70 2.52 5.72 -13.65
N GLU A 71 1.71 6.50 -14.34
CA GLU A 71 1.98 7.89 -14.69
C GLU A 71 2.18 8.82 -13.47
N HIS A 72 1.73 8.40 -12.28
CA HIS A 72 1.95 9.11 -11.03
C HIS A 72 3.12 8.55 -10.21
N MET A 73 3.87 7.60 -10.77
CA MET A 73 4.92 6.85 -10.07
C MET A 73 6.29 7.08 -10.68
N ARG A 74 7.30 7.15 -9.82
CA ARG A 74 8.71 7.09 -10.20
C ARG A 74 9.31 5.80 -9.67
N LYS A 75 9.98 5.04 -10.54
CA LYS A 75 10.78 3.88 -10.12
C LYS A 75 11.97 4.37 -9.30
N VAL A 76 12.16 3.81 -8.12
CA VAL A 76 13.33 4.08 -7.29
C VAL A 76 14.48 3.26 -7.83
N PRO A 77 15.66 3.87 -8.09
CA PRO A 77 16.86 3.12 -8.45
C PRO A 77 17.18 2.09 -7.36
N ALA A 78 17.19 0.82 -7.74
CA ALA A 78 17.53 -0.29 -6.87
C ALA A 78 18.93 -0.80 -7.23
N GLY A 79 19.79 -0.95 -6.23
CA GLY A 79 21.06 -1.67 -6.40
C GLY A 79 20.82 -3.17 -6.68
N GLU A 80 21.84 -3.85 -7.20
CA GLU A 80 21.78 -5.24 -7.69
C GLU A 80 21.29 -6.29 -6.67
N ALA A 81 21.25 -5.95 -5.38
CA ALA A 81 20.87 -6.85 -4.29
C ALA A 81 19.35 -6.98 -4.05
N ARG A 82 18.49 -6.25 -4.78
CA ARG A 82 17.03 -6.27 -4.54
C ARG A 82 16.30 -7.22 -5.50
N PHE A 83 15.38 -8.01 -4.96
CA PHE A 83 14.52 -8.93 -5.73
C PHE A 83 13.18 -8.31 -6.18
N TYR A 84 12.97 -7.02 -5.92
CA TYR A 84 11.73 -6.31 -6.25
C TYR A 84 12.02 -4.88 -6.71
N ASP A 85 11.10 -4.36 -7.53
CA ASP A 85 11.08 -2.96 -7.92
C ASP A 85 10.35 -2.13 -6.85
N GLU A 86 10.95 -1.03 -6.43
CA GLU A 86 10.31 -0.03 -5.57
C GLU A 86 9.84 1.16 -6.43
N TRP A 87 8.63 1.64 -6.15
CA TRP A 87 8.03 2.78 -6.84
C TRP A 87 7.49 3.77 -5.81
N ARG A 88 7.70 5.06 -6.04
CA ARG A 88 7.21 6.17 -5.17
C ARG A 88 6.31 7.11 -5.95
N VAL A 89 5.36 7.72 -5.24
CA VAL A 89 4.45 8.72 -5.82
C VAL A 89 5.24 9.98 -6.14
N VAL A 90 5.07 10.52 -7.35
CA VAL A 90 5.72 11.77 -7.76
C VAL A 90 5.17 12.95 -6.96
N GLY A 91 6.08 13.81 -6.48
CA GLY A 91 5.77 14.90 -5.56
C GLY A 91 5.41 14.42 -4.15
N GLY A 92 5.76 13.16 -3.84
CA GLY A 92 5.46 12.42 -2.62
C GLY A 92 6.13 12.91 -1.36
N ASP A 93 7.32 13.50 -1.49
CA ASP A 93 8.17 13.91 -0.37
C ASP A 93 8.85 15.23 -0.71
N ASP A 94 9.06 16.01 0.36
CA ASP A 94 9.97 17.15 0.47
C ASP A 94 11.30 16.90 -0.25
N ASP A 95 11.90 17.98 -0.73
CA ASP A 95 13.25 18.04 -1.28
C ASP A 95 14.24 17.25 -0.41
N ASP A 96 14.54 16.01 -0.78
CA ASP A 96 15.81 15.39 -0.37
C ASP A 96 16.87 16.13 -1.18
N ASP A 97 17.59 17.03 -0.49
CA ASP A 97 18.85 17.65 -0.86
C ASP A 97 19.79 16.61 -1.50
N ASP A 98 19.75 16.49 -2.83
CA ASP A 98 20.95 16.14 -3.59
C ASP A 98 21.81 17.42 -3.70
N ASP A 99 22.32 17.91 -2.56
CA ASP A 99 23.50 18.79 -2.53
C ASP A 99 24.73 17.90 -2.72
N ASP A 100 24.88 17.35 -3.93
CA ASP A 100 26.18 16.91 -4.42
C ASP A 100 26.95 18.18 -4.87
N GLY A 101 27.34 18.98 -3.88
CA GLY A 101 28.30 20.06 -4.05
C GLY A 101 29.69 19.48 -4.34
N ASP A 102 30.00 19.31 -5.62
CA ASP A 102 31.40 19.13 -6.07
C ASP A 102 32.03 20.52 -6.22
N GLY A 103 32.94 20.85 -5.30
CA GLY A 103 33.75 22.07 -5.27
C GLY A 103 35.23 21.77 -5.46
#